data_AF-A0A096ZVC9-F1
#
_entry.id   AF-A0A096ZVC9-F1
#
_cell.length_a   1.000
_cell.length_b   1.000
_cell.length_c   1.000
_cell.angle_alpha   90.00
_cell.angle_beta   90.00
_cell.angle_gamma   90.00
#
_symmetry.space_group_name_H-M   'P 1'
#
loop_
_entity.id
_entity.type
_entity.pdbx_description
1 polymer ?
#
loop_
_entity_poly.entity_id
_entity_poly.type
_entity_poly.pdbx_seq_one_letter_code
_entity_poly.pdbx_strand_id
1 'polypeptide(L)' 'LKDIEFIRSNYYNKLEYARFDSNLGRFVGYTEFGVKQANYWNSDPSYIAVLRAQREAYCLHNIDIW' A
#
# COMPACT_ATOMS: atom_id res chain seq x y z
N LEU A 1 -18.57 4.29 4.08
CA LEU A 1 -17.14 4.70 4.09
C LEU A 1 -16.21 3.78 4.89
N LYS A 2 -16.66 2.64 5.42
CA LYS A 2 -15.77 1.63 6.02
C LYS A 2 -15.15 0.68 4.97
N ASP A 3 -15.64 0.72 3.74
CA ASP A 3 -15.35 -0.30 2.71
C ASP A 3 -14.41 0.20 1.60
N ILE A 4 -13.78 1.36 1.79
CA ILE A 4 -12.80 1.90 0.84
C ILE A 4 -11.41 1.51 1.32
N GLU A 5 -10.60 0.95 0.42
CA GLU A 5 -9.23 0.53 0.69
C GLU A 5 -8.31 1.00 -0.42
N PHE A 6 -7.18 1.58 -0.03
CA PHE A 6 -6.07 1.84 -0.94
C PHE A 6 -5.06 0.69 -0.87
N ILE A 7 -4.82 0.07 -2.04
CA ILE A 7 -3.85 -1.01 -2.22
C ILE A 7 -2.76 -0.55 -3.18
N ARG A 8 -1.50 -0.79 -2.81
CA ARG A 8 -0.36 -0.63 -3.72
C ARG A 8 0.43 -1.93 -3.82
N SER A 9 0.22 -2.64 -4.91
CA SER A 9 0.89 -3.90 -5.23
C SER A 9 2.11 -3.66 -6.13
N ASN A 10 3.26 -4.23 -5.77
CA ASN A 10 4.50 -4.11 -6.53
C ASN A 10 4.86 -5.44 -7.17
N TYR A 11 5.06 -5.40 -8.49
CA TYR A 11 5.34 -6.56 -9.33
C TYR A 11 6.70 -6.45 -9.99
N TYR A 12 7.37 -7.58 -10.13
CA TYR A 12 8.55 -7.74 -10.98
C TYR A 12 8.44 -9.07 -11.72
N ASN A 13 8.66 -9.09 -13.04
CA ASN A 13 8.48 -10.28 -13.89
C ASN A 13 7.13 -10.98 -13.67
N LYS A 14 6.03 -10.21 -13.58
CA LYS A 14 4.66 -10.69 -13.31
C LYS A 14 4.48 -11.38 -11.95
N LEU A 15 5.49 -11.38 -11.08
CA LEU A 15 5.42 -11.89 -9.72
C LEU A 15 5.23 -10.73 -8.75
N GLU A 16 4.20 -10.82 -7.92
CA GLU A 16 4.01 -9.86 -6.84
C GLU A 16 5.06 -10.12 -5.76
N TYR A 17 5.85 -9.11 -5.43
CA TYR A 17 6.86 -9.26 -4.39
C TYR A 17 6.45 -8.55 -3.10
N ALA A 18 5.72 -7.44 -3.15
CA ALA A 18 5.27 -6.75 -1.94
C ALA A 18 4.02 -5.89 -2.18
N ARG A 19 3.16 -5.79 -1.17
CA ARG A 19 1.91 -5.01 -1.20
C ARG A 19 1.74 -4.16 0.04
N PHE A 20 1.32 -2.92 -0.15
CA PHE A 20 0.76 -2.09 0.92
C PHE A 20 -0.76 -2.20 0.90
N ASP A 21 -1.34 -2.33 2.09
CA ASP A 21 -2.77 -2.33 2.35
C ASP A 21 -3.04 -1.23 3.38
N SER A 22 -3.93 -0.29 3.05
CA SER A 22 -4.27 0.86 3.92
C SER A 22 -5.02 0.48 5.20
N ASN A 23 -5.75 -0.64 5.20
CA ASN A 23 -6.42 -1.19 6.39
C ASN A 23 -5.39 -1.81 7.33
N LEU A 24 -4.42 -2.55 6.78
CA LEU A 24 -3.31 -3.11 7.55
C LEU A 24 -2.31 -2.02 7.97
N GLY A 25 -2.15 -0.98 7.15
CA GLY A 25 -1.31 0.17 7.40
C GLY A 25 0.19 -0.06 7.19
N ARG A 26 0.59 -1.13 6.49
CA ARG A 26 2.00 -1.48 6.23
C ARG A 26 2.16 -2.34 4.99
N PHE A 27 3.39 -2.48 4.52
CA PHE A 27 3.76 -3.42 3.47
C PHE A 27 3.89 -4.85 4.01
N VAL A 28 3.45 -5.81 3.21
CA VAL A 28 3.67 -7.25 3.36
C VAL A 28 4.49 -7.73 2.15
N GLY A 29 5.54 -8.49 2.40
CA GLY A 29 6.34 -9.14 1.36
C GLY A 29 5.86 -10.56 1.07
N TYR A 30 5.84 -10.96 -0.20
CA TYR A 30 5.43 -12.30 -0.66
C TYR A 30 6.60 -13.15 -1.19
N THR A 31 7.78 -12.55 -1.34
CA THR A 31 9.03 -13.23 -1.68
C THR A 31 10.10 -12.81 -0.69
N GLU A 32 11.23 -13.52 -0.61
CA GLU A 32 12.34 -13.13 0.28
C GLU A 32 12.84 -11.70 0.01
N PHE A 33 12.98 -11.34 -1.27
CA PHE A 33 13.29 -9.98 -1.68
C PHE A 33 12.20 -9.00 -1.22
N GLY A 34 10.94 -9.37 -1.43
CA GLY A 34 9.80 -8.56 -1.03
C GLY A 34 9.69 -8.33 0.47
N VAL A 35 10.06 -9.31 1.31
CA VAL A 35 10.10 -9.16 2.77
C VAL A 35 11.17 -8.14 3.17
N LYS A 36 12.37 -8.21 2.58
CA LYS A 36 13.42 -7.21 2.84
C LYS A 36 12.97 -5.81 2.43
N GLN A 37 12.35 -5.69 1.27
CA GLN A 37 11.87 -4.42 0.76
C GLN A 37 10.70 -3.85 1.58
N ALA A 38 9.76 -4.71 2.01
CA ALA A 38 8.66 -4.34 2.89
C ALA A 38 9.17 -3.84 4.25
N ASN A 39 10.15 -4.52 4.84
CA ASN A 39 10.77 -4.07 6.10
C ASN A 39 11.45 -2.71 5.94
N TYR A 40 12.17 -2.48 4.83
CA TYR A 40 12.75 -1.18 4.53
C TYR A 40 11.69 -0.09 4.44
N TRP A 41 10.63 -0.27 3.65
CA TRP A 41 9.58 0.74 3.53
C TRP A 41 8.81 0.98 4.83
N ASN A 42 8.54 -0.09 5.59
CA ASN A 42 7.86 0.01 6.89
C ASN A 42 8.72 0.71 7.95
N SER A 43 10.04 0.81 7.75
CA SER A 43 10.94 1.53 8.63
C SER A 43 10.88 3.06 8.45
N ASP A 44 10.27 3.54 7.37
CA ASP A 44 10.03 4.96 7.11
C ASP A 44 8.57 5.34 7.41
N PRO A 45 8.28 5.85 8.63
CA PRO A 45 6.92 6.22 9.00
C PRO A 45 6.36 7.39 8.19
N SER A 46 7.20 8.26 7.62
CA SER A 46 6.73 9.37 6.77
C SER A 46 6.14 8.83 5.46
N TYR A 47 6.81 7.84 4.87
CA TYR A 47 6.34 7.17 3.67
C TYR A 47 5.04 6.40 3.89
N ILE A 48 4.95 5.65 4.99
CA ILE A 48 3.73 4.93 5.37
C ILE A 48 2.57 5.89 5.61
N ALA A 49 2.79 7.02 6.27
CA ALA A 49 1.74 8.02 6.52
C ALA A 49 1.15 8.57 5.20
N VAL A 50 2.01 8.87 4.22
CA VAL A 50 1.56 9.31 2.88
C VAL A 50 0.71 8.24 2.20
N LEU A 51 1.11 6.97 2.26
CA LEU A 51 0.34 5.88 1.65
C LEU A 51 -1.02 5.64 2.34
N ARG A 52 -1.09 5.81 3.66
CA ARG A 52 -2.36 5.75 4.40
C ARG A 52 -3.32 6.86 3.97
N ALA A 53 -2.81 8.07 3.73
CA ALA A 53 -3.60 9.22 3.30
C ALA A 53 -4.19 9.06 1.88
N GLN A 54 -3.62 8.19 1.04
CA GLN A 54 -4.13 7.95 -0.32
C GLN A 54 -5.55 7.36 -0.34
N ARG A 55 -5.97 6.70 0.74
CA ARG A 55 -7.36 6.23 0.88
C ARG A 55 -8.37 7.37 0.74
N GLU A 56 -8.07 8.51 1.33
CA GLU A 56 -8.94 9.70 1.26
C GLU A 56 -8.61 10.55 0.03
N ALA A 57 -7.32 10.83 -0.19
CA ALA A 57 -6.86 11.73 -1.24
C ALA A 57 -7.12 11.19 -2.66
N TYR A 58 -7.04 9.87 -2.85
CA TYR A 58 -7.22 9.24 -4.15
C TYR A 58 -8.53 8.47 -4.22
N CYS A 59 -8.75 7.47 -3.36
CA CYS A 59 -9.91 6.60 -3.51
C CYS A 59 -11.22 7.36 -3.23
N LEU A 60 -11.37 7.95 -2.04
CA LEU A 60 -12.59 8.67 -1.67
C LEU A 60 -12.88 9.84 -2.63
N HIS A 61 -11.85 10.65 -2.93
CA HIS A 61 -12.01 11.79 -3.84
C HIS A 61 -12.60 11.40 -5.19
N ASN A 62 -12.25 10.24 -5.74
CA ASN A 62 -12.69 9.81 -7.07
C ASN A 62 -14.00 9.00 -7.07
N ILE A 63 -14.47 8.50 -5.93
CA ILE A 63 -15.70 7.70 -5.87
C ILE A 63 -16.95 8.54 -6.16
N ASP A 64 -16.98 9.79 -5.70
CA ASP A 64 -18.13 10.69 -5.91
C ASP A 64 -18.06 11.48 -7.24
N ILE A 65 -17.02 11.25 -8.05
CA ILE A 65 -16.84 11.87 -9.38
C ILE A 65 -17.49 11.00 -10.49
N TRP A 66 -17.99 9.81 -10.15
CA TRP A 66 -18.65 8.88 -11.06
C TRP A 66 -20.17 9.03 -11.11
#